data_AF-A0AAW6NFD4-F1
#
_entry.id   AF-A0AAW6NFD4-F1
#
_cell.length_a   1.000
_cell.length_b   1.000
_cell.length_c   1.000
_cell.angle_alpha   90.00
_cell.angle_beta   90.00
_cell.angle_gamma   90.00
#
_symmetry.space_group_name_H-M   'P 1'
#
loop_
_entity.id
_entity.type
_entity.pdbx_description
1 polymer ?
#
loop_
_entity_poly.entity_id
_entity_poly.type
_entity_poly.pdbx_seq_one_letter_code
_entity_poly.pdbx_strand_id
1 'polypeptide(L)'
;MGTHPFHAVADLATRQGMDQLVLKVANGGDYVRLVQQKPPLFFKYKADPSDPLDRADLYNFKRLTLSEEDCSNGPEATLALIRMLLDKFADFQPKR
;
A
#
# COMPACT_ATOMS: atom_id res chain seq x y z
N MET A 1 -14.62 -15.03 5.20
CA MET A 1 -13.47 -14.14 5.42
C MET A 1 -12.85 -13.87 4.06
N GLY A 2 -13.02 -12.67 3.51
CA GLY A 2 -12.38 -12.30 2.25
C GLY A 2 -10.91 -12.00 2.49
N THR A 3 -10.03 -12.57 1.68
CA THR A 3 -8.60 -12.24 1.72
C THR A 3 -8.43 -10.77 1.35
N HIS A 4 -7.73 -10.00 2.18
CA HIS A 4 -7.49 -8.57 1.93
C HIS A 4 -6.82 -8.37 0.55
N PRO A 5 -7.27 -7.41 -0.29
CA PRO A 5 -6.82 -7.30 -1.69
C PRO A 5 -5.30 -7.15 -1.83
N PHE A 6 -4.65 -6.50 -0.86
CA PHE A 6 -3.20 -6.27 -0.89
C PHE A 6 -2.35 -7.54 -0.78
N HIS A 7 -2.87 -8.68 -0.30
CA HIS A 7 -2.10 -9.92 -0.32
C HIS A 7 -1.77 -10.33 -1.76
N ALA A 8 -2.80 -10.42 -2.61
CA ALA A 8 -2.62 -10.78 -4.01
C ALA A 8 -1.80 -9.74 -4.79
N VAL A 9 -1.95 -8.46 -4.45
CA VAL A 9 -1.14 -7.37 -5.04
C VAL A 9 0.33 -7.49 -4.66
N ALA A 10 0.64 -7.77 -3.39
CA ALA A 10 2.02 -7.95 -2.93
C ALA A 10 2.68 -9.16 -3.60
N ASP A 11 1.99 -10.29 -3.65
CA ASP A 11 2.50 -11.49 -4.33
C ASP A 11 2.80 -11.22 -5.82
N LEU A 12 1.90 -10.50 -6.50
CA LEU A 12 2.09 -10.10 -7.89
C LEU A 12 3.26 -9.13 -8.04
N ALA A 13 3.38 -8.15 -7.14
CA ALA A 13 4.47 -7.17 -7.14
C ALA A 13 5.83 -7.86 -7.02
N THR A 14 5.98 -8.83 -6.10
CA THR A 14 7.19 -9.64 -5.95
C THR A 14 7.47 -10.46 -7.22
N ARG A 15 6.47 -11.10 -7.82
CA ARG A 15 6.65 -11.84 -9.10
C ARG A 15 7.10 -10.94 -10.25
N GLN A 16 6.77 -9.65 -10.20
CA GLN A 16 7.18 -8.65 -11.19
C GLN A 16 8.46 -7.89 -10.80
N GLY A 17 9.19 -8.32 -9.76
CA GLY A 17 10.46 -7.73 -9.33
C GLY A 17 10.34 -6.38 -8.59
N MET A 18 9.16 -6.08 -8.03
CA MET A 18 8.94 -4.88 -7.22
C MET A 18 9.29 -5.13 -5.75
N ASP A 19 10.55 -5.47 -5.47
CA ASP A 19 10.99 -5.92 -4.14
C ASP A 19 10.91 -4.85 -3.04
N GLN A 20 10.73 -3.58 -3.43
CA GLN A 20 10.60 -2.46 -2.49
C GLN A 20 9.16 -2.24 -2.00
N LEU A 21 8.16 -2.82 -2.67
CA LEU A 21 6.75 -2.72 -2.28
C LEU A 21 6.41 -3.88 -1.35
N VAL A 22 6.43 -3.62 -0.04
CA VAL A 22 6.32 -4.66 0.99
C VAL A 22 4.94 -4.65 1.64
N LEU A 23 4.34 -5.83 1.78
CA LEU A 23 3.13 -6.00 2.59
C LEU A 23 3.46 -5.92 4.08
N LYS A 24 2.77 -5.05 4.81
CA LYS A 24 2.81 -5.01 6.27
C LYS A 24 1.44 -5.37 6.82
N VAL A 25 1.42 -6.35 7.72
CA VAL A 25 0.22 -6.81 8.42
C VAL A 25 0.41 -6.60 9.92
N ALA A 26 -0.60 -6.05 10.58
CA ALA A 26 -0.63 -5.80 12.02
C ALA A 26 -2.00 -6.21 12.60
N ASN A 27 -2.14 -6.12 13.92
CA ASN A 27 -3.38 -6.40 14.66
C ASN A 27 -4.01 -7.76 14.31
N GLY A 28 -3.21 -8.83 14.24
CA GLY A 28 -3.71 -10.17 13.97
C GLY A 28 -4.26 -10.39 12.56
N GLY A 29 -4.03 -9.47 11.62
CA GLY A 29 -4.53 -9.58 10.24
C GLY A 29 -5.55 -8.50 9.85
N ASP A 30 -6.11 -7.79 10.83
CA ASP A 30 -7.15 -6.78 10.60
C ASP A 30 -6.60 -5.48 10.02
N TYR A 31 -5.27 -5.35 9.95
CA TYR A 31 -4.65 -4.14 9.47
C TYR A 31 -3.53 -4.37 8.48
N VAL A 32 -3.79 -4.01 7.22
CA VAL A 32 -2.93 -4.37 6.09
C VAL A 32 -2.54 -3.12 5.27
N ARG A 33 -1.25 -2.98 4.98
CA ARG A 33 -0.72 -1.92 4.09
C ARG A 33 0.27 -2.45 3.09
N LEU A 34 0.42 -1.74 1.97
CA LEU A 34 1.59 -1.85 1.12
C LEU A 34 2.51 -0.66 1.41
N VAL A 35 3.79 -0.90 1.65
CA VAL A 35 4.75 0.13 2.04
C VAL A 35 5.90 0.14 1.05
N GLN A 36 6.18 1.31 0.48
CA GLN A 36 7.34 1.59 -0.36
C GLN A 36 8.31 2.47 0.43
N GLN A 37 9.59 2.09 0.45
CA GLN A 37 10.63 2.89 1.12
C GLN A 37 11.10 4.10 0.30
N LYS A 38 11.24 3.93 -1.02
CA LYS A 38 11.72 4.98 -1.94
C LYS A 38 10.86 5.00 -3.22
N PRO A 39 10.03 6.03 -3.45
CA PRO A 39 9.69 7.12 -2.53
C PRO A 39 8.99 6.62 -1.24
N PRO A 40 9.06 7.34 -0.11
CA PRO A 40 8.44 6.92 1.15
C PRO A 40 6.92 7.10 1.09
N LEU A 41 6.24 6.08 0.58
CA LEU A 41 4.78 6.02 0.42
C LEU A 41 4.22 4.79 1.11
N PHE A 42 2.97 4.86 1.54
CA PHE A 42 2.22 3.66 1.88
C PHE A 42 0.79 3.74 1.36
N PHE A 43 0.27 2.59 0.97
CA PHE A 43 -1.07 2.41 0.49
C PHE A 43 -1.91 1.78 1.58
N LYS A 44 -3.07 2.39 1.86
CA LYS A 44 -4.07 1.90 2.80
C LYS A 44 -5.33 1.54 2.05
N TYR A 45 -5.95 0.41 2.36
CA TYR A 45 -7.28 0.10 1.86
C TYR A 45 -8.33 0.92 2.61
N LYS A 46 -9.26 1.56 1.88
CA LYS A 46 -10.21 2.51 2.47
C LYS A 46 -11.13 1.87 3.51
N ALA A 47 -11.54 0.62 3.26
CA ALA A 47 -12.43 -0.11 4.15
C ALA A 47 -11.76 -0.53 5.46
N ASP A 48 -10.42 -0.54 5.50
CA ASP A 48 -9.69 -0.88 6.73
C ASP A 48 -9.88 0.19 7.81
N PRO A 49 -10.01 -0.22 9.08
CA PRO A 49 -10.08 0.71 10.20
C PRO A 49 -8.86 1.64 10.21
N SER A 50 -9.06 2.84 10.77
CA SER A 50 -7.91 3.72 11.04
C SER A 50 -7.20 3.24 12.29
N ASP A 51 -5.87 3.21 12.24
CA ASP A 51 -5.07 2.71 13.34
C ASP A 51 -3.93 3.70 13.69
N PRO A 52 -3.62 3.91 14.98
CA PRO A 52 -2.52 4.75 15.42
C PRO A 52 -1.14 4.40 14.82
N LEU A 53 -0.92 3.15 14.42
CA LEU A 53 0.33 2.68 13.82
C LEU A 53 0.71 3.45 12.55
N ASP A 54 -0.24 4.06 11.83
CA ASP A 54 0.07 4.93 10.69
C ASP A 54 0.93 6.12 11.13
N ARG A 55 0.63 6.67 12.29
CA ARG A 55 1.33 7.83 12.84
C ARG A 55 2.59 7.44 13.58
N ALA A 56 2.66 6.22 14.13
CA ALA A 56 3.85 5.76 14.84
C ALA A 56 4.97 5.34 13.86
N ASP A 57 4.64 4.49 12.88
CA ASP A 57 5.66 3.83 12.05
C ASP A 57 5.87 4.51 10.70
N LEU A 58 4.87 5.26 10.23
CA LEU A 58 4.79 5.78 8.86
C LEU A 58 4.60 7.30 8.84
N TYR A 59 4.96 8.00 9.91
CA TYR A 59 4.77 9.45 10.05
C TYR A 59 5.44 10.27 8.93
N ASN A 60 6.59 9.80 8.44
CA ASN A 60 7.32 10.41 7.32
C ASN A 60 6.84 9.93 5.95
N PHE A 61 5.92 8.96 5.89
CA PHE A 61 5.48 8.40 4.63
C PHE A 61 4.21 9.11 4.17
N LYS A 62 4.07 9.30 2.86
CA LYS A 62 2.81 9.78 2.30
C LYS A 62 1.80 8.63 2.26
N ARG A 63 0.68 8.81 2.95
CA ARG A 63 -0.47 7.91 2.87
C ARG A 63 -1.24 8.13 1.57
N LEU A 64 -1.47 7.05 0.84
CA LEU A 64 -2.39 7.00 -0.29
C LEU A 64 -3.49 5.98 0.02
N THR A 65 -4.74 6.41 -0.03
CA THR A 65 -5.87 5.52 0.25
C THR A 65 -6.44 4.98 -1.05
N LEU A 66 -6.53 3.65 -1.18
CA LEU A 66 -7.17 2.98 -2.31
C LEU A 66 -8.58 2.55 -1.90
N SER A 67 -9.57 2.91 -2.70
CA SER A 67 -10.97 2.53 -2.49
C SER A 67 -11.23 1.05 -2.80
N GLU A 68 -12.44 0.59 -2.48
CA GLU A 68 -12.91 -0.74 -2.88
C GLU A 68 -12.92 -0.89 -4.41
N GLU A 69 -13.32 0.16 -5.12
CA GLU A 69 -13.35 0.21 -6.58
C GLU A 69 -11.93 0.14 -7.20
N ASP A 70 -10.96 0.83 -6.61
CA ASP A 70 -9.56 0.73 -7.03
C ASP A 70 -9.00 -0.69 -6.88
N CYS A 71 -9.60 -1.49 -6.01
CA CYS A 71 -9.20 -2.86 -5.69
C CYS A 71 -10.09 -3.93 -6.33
N SER A 72 -11.21 -3.57 -6.96
CA SER A 72 -12.22 -4.52 -7.43
C SER A 72 -11.87 -5.15 -8.79
N ASN A 73 -11.04 -4.49 -9.60
CA ASN A 73 -10.64 -4.93 -10.93
C ASN A 73 -9.46 -5.94 -10.93
N GLY A 74 -9.15 -6.52 -9.76
CA GLY A 74 -8.11 -7.53 -9.61
C GLY A 74 -6.71 -6.96 -9.32
N PRO A 75 -5.77 -7.83 -8.89
CA PRO A 75 -4.45 -7.42 -8.42
C PRO A 75 -3.60 -6.75 -9.50
N GLU A 76 -3.79 -7.10 -10.77
CA GLU A 76 -3.10 -6.48 -11.91
C GLU A 76 -3.47 -5.00 -12.07
N ALA A 77 -4.76 -4.69 -12.03
CA ALA A 77 -5.27 -3.34 -12.16
C ALA A 77 -4.84 -2.47 -10.96
N THR A 78 -4.96 -3.01 -9.75
CA THR A 78 -4.52 -2.33 -8.53
C THR A 78 -3.01 -2.10 -8.52
N LEU A 79 -2.21 -3.07 -8.97
CA LEU A 79 -0.76 -2.90 -9.08
C LEU A 79 -0.37 -1.86 -10.13
N ALA A 80 -1.09 -1.80 -11.26
CA ALA A 80 -0.89 -0.76 -12.27
C ALA A 80 -1.17 0.64 -11.72
N LEU A 81 -2.26 0.81 -10.95
CA LEU A 81 -2.56 2.05 -10.24
C LEU A 81 -1.46 2.41 -9.25
N ILE A 82 -0.98 1.44 -8.45
CA ILE A 82 0.12 1.65 -7.51
C ILE A 82 1.39 2.11 -8.23
N ARG A 83 1.75 1.49 -9.37
CA ARG A 83 2.90 1.90 -10.19
C ARG A 83 2.77 3.35 -10.67
N MET A 84 1.60 3.73 -11.19
CA MET A 84 1.33 5.11 -11.60
C MET A 84 1.45 6.09 -10.42
N LEU A 85 0.98 5.72 -9.24
CA LEU A 85 1.09 6.56 -8.05
C LEU A 85 2.53 6.67 -7.53
N LEU A 86 3.30 5.58 -7.59
CA LEU A 86 4.73 5.57 -7.26
C LEU A 86 5.51 6.52 -8.17
N ASP A 87 5.24 6.49 -9.47
CA ASP A 87 5.84 7.40 -10.46
C ASP A 87 5.42 8.85 -10.22
N LYS A 88 4.12 9.10 -10.04
CA LYS A 88 3.58 10.44 -9.72
C LYS A 88 4.21 11.06 -8.47
N PHE A 89 4.63 10.25 -7.51
CA PHE A 89 5.22 10.70 -6.25
C PHE A 89 6.71 10.34 -6.13
N ALA A 90 7.40 10.10 -7.25
CA ALA A 90 8.83 9.75 -7.26
C ALA A 90 9.69 10.78 -6.50
N ASP A 91 9.34 12.07 -6.62
CA ASP A 91 10.06 13.17 -5.97
C ASP A 91 9.53 13.51 -4.56
N PHE A 92 8.63 12.70 -3.99
CA PHE A 92 8.09 12.99 -2.66
C PHE A 92 9.22 12.94 -1.61
N GLN A 93 9.40 14.08 -0.93
CA GLN A 93 10.27 14.20 0.23
C GLN A 93 9.42 14.45 1.48
N PRO A 94 9.61 13.67 2.56
CA PRO A 94 8.97 13.92 3.84
C PRO A 94 9.30 15.33 4.33
N LYS A 95 8.30 16.11 4.74
CA LYS A 95 8.55 17.35 5.45
C LYS A 95 8.97 16.99 6.88
N ARG A 96 10.24 17.27 7.21
CA ARG A 96 10.78 17.15 8.57
C ARG A 96 10.14 18.18 9.50
#